data_AF-A0A3C0CWF8-F1
#
_entry.id   AF-A0A3C0CWF8-F1
#
_cell.length_a   1.000
_cell.length_b   1.000
_cell.length_c   1.000
_cell.angle_alpha   90.00
_cell.angle_beta   90.00
_cell.angle_gamma   90.00
#
_symmetry.space_group_name_H-M   'P 1'
#
loop_
_entity.id
_entity.type
_entity.pdbx_description
1 polymer ?
#
loop_
_entity_poly.entity_id
_entity_poly.type
_entity_poly.pdbx_seq_one_letter_code
_entity_poly.pdbx_strand_id
1 'polypeptide(L)' 'VNAERTRRGLRPLVMDESLRRVARAHSADMFRRGYFSHESLGGASPFARIRRGGTRFTAAGENIALSPTVNM' A
#
# COMPACT_ATOMS: atom_id res chain seq x y z
N VAL A 1 -6.82 -11.96 0.17
CA VAL A 1 -6.06 -11.86 -1.10
C VAL A 1 -5.57 -13.22 -1.59
N ASN A 2 -4.68 -13.92 -0.87
CA ASN A 2 -4.13 -15.20 -1.37
C ASN A 2 -5.21 -16.30 -1.58
N ALA A 3 -6.21 -16.41 -0.72
CA ALA A 3 -7.34 -17.31 -0.94
C ALA A 3 -8.04 -17.06 -2.30
N GLU A 4 -8.28 -15.78 -2.65
CA GLU A 4 -8.88 -15.42 -3.94
C GLU A 4 -7.94 -15.73 -5.12
N ARG A 5 -6.64 -15.50 -4.95
CA ARG A 5 -5.64 -15.82 -5.98
C ARG A 5 -5.61 -17.32 -6.26
N THR A 6 -5.57 -18.14 -5.21
CA THR A 6 -5.60 -19.60 -5.33
C THR A 6 -6.89 -20.09 -5.98
N ARG A 7 -8.06 -19.52 -5.61
CA ARG A 7 -9.34 -19.82 -6.25
C ARG A 7 -9.34 -19.57 -7.77
N ARG A 8 -8.54 -18.60 -8.23
CA ARG A 8 -8.37 -18.25 -9.65
C ARG A 8 -7.17 -18.93 -10.33
N GLY A 9 -6.52 -19.90 -9.69
CA GLY A 9 -5.34 -20.58 -10.25
C GLY A 9 -4.08 -19.72 -10.31
N LEU A 10 -4.04 -18.60 -9.59
CA LEU A 10 -2.88 -17.70 -9.54
C LEU A 10 -1.95 -18.07 -8.39
N ARG A 11 -0.63 -17.92 -8.62
CA ARG A 11 0.38 -18.09 -7.57
C ARG A 11 0.12 -17.15 -6.38
N PRO A 12 0.22 -17.61 -5.12
CA PRO A 12 0.05 -16.75 -3.96
C PRO A 12 1.14 -15.67 -3.91
N LEU A 13 0.81 -14.52 -3.34
CA LEU A 13 1.76 -13.46 -3.04
C LEU A 13 2.55 -13.82 -1.77
N VAL A 14 3.81 -13.40 -1.72
CA VAL A 14 4.65 -13.45 -0.52
C VAL A 14 4.60 -12.09 0.16
N MET A 15 4.47 -12.08 1.48
CA MET A 15 4.49 -10.84 2.25
C MET A 15 5.90 -10.24 2.27
N ASP A 16 6.00 -8.96 1.92
CA ASP A 16 7.22 -8.15 2.08
C ASP A 16 7.02 -7.16 3.22
N GLU A 17 7.87 -7.28 4.23
CA GLU A 17 7.78 -6.53 5.47
C GLU A 17 8.13 -5.04 5.28
N SER A 18 8.97 -4.71 4.28
CA SER A 18 9.27 -3.32 3.94
C SER A 18 8.10 -2.64 3.24
N LEU A 19 7.47 -3.33 2.27
CA LEU A 19 6.24 -2.85 1.63
C LEU A 19 5.11 -2.66 2.65
N ARG A 20 4.99 -3.56 3.62
CA ARG A 20 4.00 -3.41 4.70
C ARG A 20 4.21 -2.12 5.50
N ARG A 21 5.45 -1.80 5.87
CA ARG A 21 5.78 -0.55 6.58
C ARG A 21 5.46 0.68 5.75
N VAL A 22 5.83 0.69 4.47
CA VAL A 22 5.53 1.79 3.54
C VAL A 22 4.02 2.01 3.42
N ALA A 23 3.24 0.92 3.24
CA ALA A 23 1.79 0.99 3.14
C ALA A 23 1.14 1.54 4.42
N ARG A 24 1.56 1.04 5.60
CA ARG A 24 1.07 1.53 6.90
C ARG A 24 1.37 3.01 7.11
N ALA A 25 2.56 3.46 6.73
CA ALA A 25 2.94 4.87 6.83
C ALA A 25 2.05 5.76 5.94
N HIS A 26 1.73 5.35 4.72
CA HIS A 26 0.84 6.10 3.83
C HIS A 26 -0.61 6.12 4.35
N SER A 27 -1.13 5.00 4.85
CA SER A 27 -2.45 4.97 5.49
C SER A 27 -2.54 5.92 6.69
N ALA A 28 -1.51 5.93 7.54
CA ALA A 28 -1.45 6.85 8.69
C ALA A 28 -1.30 8.32 8.24
N ASP A 29 -0.57 8.60 7.17
CA ASP A 29 -0.47 9.96 6.62
C ASP A 29 -1.82 10.46 6.10
N MET A 30 -2.49 9.64 5.29
CA MET A 30 -3.85 9.89 4.78
C MET A 30 -4.82 10.22 5.90
N PHE A 31 -4.84 9.42 6.95
CA PHE A 31 -5.75 9.62 8.09
C PHE A 31 -5.43 10.88 8.88
N ARG A 32 -4.16 11.05 9.31
CA ARG A 32 -3.76 12.19 10.14
C ARG A 32 -3.94 13.53 9.45
N ARG A 33 -3.80 13.56 8.12
CA ARG A 33 -3.83 14.80 7.32
C ARG A 33 -5.13 14.96 6.54
N GLY A 34 -6.10 14.07 6.72
CA GLY A 34 -7.45 14.20 6.18
C GLY A 34 -7.52 14.15 4.66
N TYR A 35 -6.80 13.23 4.01
CA TYR A 35 -6.87 13.04 2.55
C TYR A 35 -6.94 11.56 2.17
N PHE A 36 -7.52 11.27 1.00
CA PHE A 36 -7.60 9.92 0.45
C PHE A 36 -7.14 9.92 -1.01
N SER A 37 -5.89 9.53 -1.24
CA SER A 37 -5.25 9.57 -2.56
C SER A 37 -4.06 8.60 -2.63
N HIS A 38 -3.75 8.13 -3.84
CA HIS A 38 -2.50 7.44 -4.12
C HIS A 38 -1.27 8.35 -3.98
N GLU A 39 -1.44 9.64 -4.26
CA GLU A 39 -0.40 10.65 -4.11
C GLU A 39 -0.45 11.21 -2.68
N SER A 40 0.70 11.27 -2.01
CA SER A 40 0.78 12.02 -0.75
C SER A 40 0.64 13.52 -1.03
N LEU A 41 0.23 14.31 -0.05
CA LEU A 41 0.18 15.77 -0.18
C LEU A 41 1.55 16.43 -0.45
N GLY A 42 2.65 15.71 -0.20
CA GLY A 42 4.00 16.13 -0.60
C GLY A 42 4.38 15.75 -2.04
N GLY A 43 3.42 15.28 -2.85
CA GLY A 43 3.61 14.93 -4.26
C GLY A 43 4.31 13.57 -4.51
N ALA A 44 4.50 12.75 -3.47
CA ALA A 44 5.09 11.44 -3.67
C ALA A 44 4.07 10.37 -4.05
N SER A 45 4.33 9.72 -5.18
CA SER A 45 3.58 8.57 -5.70
C SER A 45 3.84 7.29 -4.91
N PRO A 46 3.00 6.24 -5.07
CA PRO A 46 3.24 4.94 -4.45
C PRO A 46 4.62 4.38 -4.80
N PHE A 47 5.04 4.55 -6.04
CA PHE A 47 6.33 4.09 -6.54
C PHE A 47 7.50 4.82 -5.90
N ALA A 48 7.38 6.14 -5.72
CA ALA A 48 8.38 6.92 -5.02
C ALA A 48 8.48 6.49 -3.54
N ARG A 49 7.34 6.24 -2.87
CA ARG A 49 7.30 5.73 -1.49
C ARG A 49 7.95 4.35 -1.37
N ILE A 50 7.63 3.42 -2.27
CA ILE A 50 8.21 2.07 -2.29
C ILE A 50 9.73 2.13 -2.48
N ARG A 51 10.22 2.94 -3.44
CA ARG A 51 11.67 3.11 -3.67
C ARG A 51 12.39 3.69 -2.45
N ARG A 52 11.81 4.70 -1.79
CA ARG A 52 12.36 5.26 -0.54
C ARG A 52 12.36 4.25 0.61
N GLY A 53 11.41 3.33 0.63
CA GLY A 53 11.39 2.19 1.55
C GLY A 53 12.40 1.08 1.23
N GLY A 54 13.21 1.25 0.18
CA GLY A 54 14.28 0.31 -0.18
C GLY A 54 13.83 -0.91 -0.98
N THR A 55 12.53 -1.06 -1.29
CA THR A 55 12.05 -2.20 -2.10
C THR A 55 12.27 -1.93 -3.58
N ARG A 56 12.97 -2.85 -4.25
CA ARG A 56 13.14 -2.85 -5.71
C ARG A 56 11.97 -3.58 -6.37
N PHE A 57 11.51 -3.08 -7.50
CA PHE A 57 10.43 -3.68 -8.27
C PHE A 57 10.55 -3.35 -9.75
N THR A 58 10.01 -4.22 -10.61
CA THR A 58 9.82 -3.97 -12.04
C THR A 58 8.44 -3.37 -12.32
N ALA A 59 7.42 -3.85 -11.62
CA ALA A 59 6.07 -3.32 -11.61
C ALA A 59 5.53 -3.34 -10.17
N ALA A 60 4.66 -2.38 -9.84
CA ALA A 60 3.99 -2.29 -8.55
C ALA A 60 2.58 -1.75 -8.76
N GLY A 61 1.70 -2.00 -7.78
CA GLY A 61 0.34 -1.47 -7.73
C GLY A 61 -0.05 -1.20 -6.28
N GLU A 62 -0.95 -0.23 -6.09
CA GLU A 62 -1.47 0.13 -4.77
C GLU A 62 -3.00 0.09 -4.80
N ASN A 63 -3.59 -0.59 -3.82
CA ASN A 63 -5.01 -0.50 -3.55
C ASN A 63 -5.18 0.26 -2.23
N ILE A 64 -6.03 1.28 -2.20
CA ILE A 64 -6.38 2.04 -1.00
C ILE A 64 -7.85 1.84 -0.67
N ALA A 65 -8.16 1.77 0.63
CA ALA A 65 -9.52 1.72 1.13
C ALA A 65 -9.60 2.58 2.40
N LEU A 66 -10.69 3.33 2.53
CA LEU A 66 -11.00 4.12 3.71
C LEU A 66 -12.18 3.47 4.42
N SER A 67 -12.03 3.19 5.71
CA SER A 67 -13.13 2.82 6.58
C SER A 67 -13.19 3.87 7.70
N PRO A 68 -14.17 4.79 7.68
CA PRO A 68 -14.27 5.86 8.68
C PRO A 68 -14.65 5.35 10.08
N THR A 69 -15.00 4.07 10.20
CA THR A 69 -15.46 3.42 11.44
C THR A 69 -14.42 2.50 12.07
N VAL A 70 -13.26 2.30 11.43
CA VAL A 70 -12.15 1.53 12.02
C VAL A 70 -11.25 2.49 12.81
N ASN A 71 -11.09 2.22 14.12
CA ASN A 71 -10.01 2.85 14.89
C ASN A 71 -8.67 2.32 14.39
N MET A 72 -7.75 3.24 14.09
CA MET A 72 -6.38 2.92 13.67
C MET A 72 -5.49 2.47 14.82
#